data_AF-A0A9P9X7C7-F1
#
_entry.id   AF-A0A9P9X7C7-F1
#
_cell.length_a   1.000
_cell.length_b   1.000
_cell.length_c   1.000
_cell.angle_alpha   90.00
_cell.angle_beta   90.00
_cell.angle_gamma   90.00
#
_symmetry.space_group_name_H-M   'P 1'
#
loop_
_entity.id
_entity.type
_entity.pdbx_description
1 polymer ?
#
loop_
_entity_poly.entity_id
_entity_poly.type
_entity_poly.pdbx_seq_one_letter_code
_entity_poly.pdbx_strand_id
1 'polypeptide(L)'
;MAEFDVSDLDVLYPSFADFSLPNFDLPNFGILADEHALDAFQWPAEENLMADFMSSAAPPMGEESPFQADLDIIDNIMVPSAEKQWIFDVLLNDVVPYRYHDHLRLFPDIEFYRTLLYNRCNRDEIWGLVQRFHEWISSVAASSPAEADEAIAALEHRAAFYGWSGTQEIPSYFATDTEKIRPQQQQRQVAPESIPSMCPSTAPPVQQREKARSQSLSLYEHEHPLLQAELFVMPTFEFKGLIQSMDHFTEVDDAYERHVKRAAGAVPEDDPSWPASSGKQRQYVQQLFESITDLSDFFELRKARERLGNIANAQKNPATLEDEGNPRKRRRSHSSQNVDIVPTRPKGMSKTDWALVDAESSPTDLLEAVIHHRISGVEVELLCWRLLRSAMEQQQGFTMRPLWSGTRTVSTWEHFDTFSARWTSICSNLQDCKMILHSLTRADWFCKYAGAPSKERGAKLSNDLLNGRRDIQNQVGREVIKEKTSTQDWITTDDFEIRDKAGDLVLKGGHLGDKKRRQLAMRNSEGDF
;
A
#
# COMPACT_ATOMS: atom_id res chain seq x y z
N MET A 1 -15.54 70.81 25.18
CA MET A 1 -16.24 69.91 26.13
C MET A 1 -17.44 69.33 25.41
N ALA A 2 -17.21 68.17 24.82
CA ALA A 2 -18.24 67.22 24.39
C ALA A 2 -17.54 65.86 24.55
N GLU A 3 -17.98 65.12 25.55
CA GLU A 3 -17.49 63.78 25.87
C GLU A 3 -17.92 62.83 24.75
N PHE A 4 -16.97 62.09 24.19
CA PHE A 4 -17.23 60.98 23.28
C PHE A 4 -17.11 59.70 24.10
N ASP A 5 -18.24 59.02 24.25
CA ASP A 5 -18.42 57.78 24.97
C ASP A 5 -17.78 56.62 24.18
N VAL A 6 -16.85 55.91 24.80
CA VAL A 6 -16.11 54.77 24.23
C VAL A 6 -16.74 53.49 24.79
N SER A 7 -17.92 53.15 24.29
CA SER A 7 -18.67 51.95 24.71
C SER A 7 -19.14 51.06 23.56
N ASP A 8 -18.94 51.43 22.28
CA ASP A 8 -19.44 50.65 21.12
C ASP A 8 -18.31 50.18 20.18
N LEU A 9 -17.42 49.31 20.69
CA LEU A 9 -16.48 48.56 19.85
C LEU A 9 -16.52 47.08 20.23
N ASP A 10 -17.68 46.48 19.98
CA ASP A 10 -17.82 45.03 19.96
C ASP A 10 -17.05 44.45 18.76
N VAL A 11 -16.26 43.44 19.10
CA VAL A 11 -15.32 42.71 18.27
C VAL A 11 -16.08 41.90 17.21
N LEU A 12 -16.00 42.32 15.96
CA LEU A 12 -16.41 41.50 14.82
C LEU A 12 -15.32 40.45 14.51
N TYR A 13 -15.46 39.27 15.12
CA TYR A 13 -14.92 38.03 14.54
C TYR A 13 -15.79 37.62 13.35
N PRO A 14 -15.25 37.42 12.14
CA PRO A 14 -16.04 36.82 11.06
C PRO A 14 -16.29 35.34 11.38
N SER A 15 -17.56 35.00 11.56
CA SER A 15 -18.07 33.62 11.56
C SER A 15 -17.78 32.97 10.21
N PHE A 16 -17.12 31.81 10.21
CA PHE A 16 -16.74 31.01 9.04
C PHE A 16 -17.92 30.22 8.42
N ALA A 17 -19.16 30.73 8.51
CA ALA A 17 -20.36 30.00 8.10
C ALA A 17 -20.79 30.20 6.62
N ASP A 18 -20.20 31.11 5.86
CA ASP A 18 -20.70 31.49 4.53
C ASP A 18 -19.85 31.02 3.33
N PHE A 19 -19.45 29.75 3.33
CA PHE A 19 -19.00 29.07 2.10
C PHE A 19 -20.06 28.07 1.62
N SER A 20 -21.03 28.58 0.86
CA SER A 20 -21.98 27.75 0.11
C SER A 20 -21.33 27.26 -1.19
N LEU A 21 -20.95 25.99 -1.24
CA LEU A 21 -20.67 25.28 -2.50
C LEU A 21 -22.01 24.89 -3.15
N PRO A 22 -22.14 24.92 -4.49
CA PRO A 22 -23.37 24.50 -5.16
C PRO A 22 -23.63 22.99 -4.96
N ASN A 23 -24.91 22.65 -4.78
CA ASN A 23 -25.44 21.31 -4.49
C ASN A 23 -24.79 20.19 -5.30
N PHE A 24 -24.07 19.32 -4.60
CA PHE A 24 -23.75 17.96 -5.04
C PHE A 24 -24.82 17.03 -4.44
N ASP A 25 -25.81 16.63 -5.22
CA ASP A 25 -26.75 15.58 -4.83
C ASP A 25 -26.04 14.22 -4.88
N LEU A 26 -25.52 13.79 -3.73
CA LEU A 26 -25.13 12.40 -3.49
C LEU A 26 -26.24 11.69 -2.71
N PRO A 27 -26.50 10.39 -2.99
CA PRO A 27 -27.48 9.63 -2.25
C PRO A 27 -27.12 9.59 -0.76
N ASN A 28 -28.13 9.87 0.06
CA ASN A 28 -28.05 9.97 1.52
C ASN A 28 -27.70 8.59 2.13
N PHE A 29 -26.41 8.32 2.32
CA PHE A 29 -25.96 7.21 3.14
C PHE A 29 -25.99 7.63 4.60
N GLY A 30 -27.12 7.36 5.27
CA GLY A 30 -27.31 7.65 6.69
C GLY A 30 -26.26 6.94 7.55
N ILE A 31 -25.23 7.68 7.96
CA ILE A 31 -24.31 7.28 9.02
C ILE A 31 -24.50 8.29 10.15
N LEU A 32 -24.99 7.80 11.28
CA LEU A 32 -25.08 8.54 12.54
C LEU A 32 -23.66 8.99 12.93
N ALA A 33 -23.46 10.31 12.99
CA ALA A 33 -22.26 10.91 13.54
C ALA A 33 -22.24 10.69 15.06
N ASP A 34 -21.21 10.02 15.56
CA ASP A 34 -20.91 9.92 16.98
C ASP A 34 -19.70 10.83 17.25
N GLU A 35 -19.89 11.82 18.13
CA GLU A 35 -19.02 13.00 18.35
C GLU A 35 -17.74 12.71 19.17
N HIS A 36 -17.27 11.46 19.23
CA HIS A 36 -16.14 11.08 20.09
C HIS A 36 -14.94 10.42 19.39
N ALA A 37 -14.82 10.53 18.06
CA ALA A 37 -13.68 9.98 17.31
C ALA A 37 -12.63 11.05 16.95
N LEU A 38 -12.02 11.67 17.97
CA LEU A 38 -10.71 12.32 17.86
C LEU A 38 -9.71 11.40 18.55
N ASP A 39 -8.57 11.16 17.90
CA ASP A 39 -7.47 10.27 18.32
C ASP A 39 -7.63 8.77 17.99
N ALA A 40 -7.34 8.40 16.75
CA ALA A 40 -6.51 7.23 16.44
C ALA A 40 -6.05 7.25 14.97
N PHE A 41 -4.78 6.87 14.75
CA PHE A 41 -4.06 6.73 13.47
C PHE A 41 -3.41 8.00 12.90
N GLN A 42 -2.25 8.31 13.47
CA GLN A 42 -1.24 9.19 12.88
C GLN A 42 -0.22 8.29 12.17
N TRP A 43 -0.18 8.31 10.83
CA TRP A 43 0.91 7.71 10.06
C TRP A 43 2.02 8.77 9.89
N PRO A 44 3.32 8.42 9.97
CA PRO A 44 4.38 9.41 9.83
C PRO A 44 4.45 9.93 8.40
N ALA A 45 4.79 11.22 8.28
CA ALA A 45 5.16 11.86 7.04
C ALA A 45 6.50 11.29 6.54
N GLU A 46 6.55 10.87 5.28
CA GLU A 46 7.82 10.61 4.59
C GLU A 46 8.36 11.93 4.04
N GLU A 47 9.53 12.31 4.55
CA GLU A 47 10.32 13.44 4.07
C GLU A 47 11.09 13.09 2.80
N ASN A 48 11.27 14.09 1.94
CA ASN A 48 12.07 14.08 0.73
C ASN A 48 13.50 13.52 0.95
N LEU A 49 13.79 12.38 0.33
CA LEU A 49 15.15 11.87 0.12
C LEU A 49 15.38 11.67 -1.39
N MET A 50 15.46 12.77 -2.14
CA MET A 50 15.92 12.77 -3.54
C MET A 50 16.57 14.13 -3.86
N ALA A 51 17.67 14.44 -3.18
CA ALA A 51 18.60 15.50 -3.59
C ALA A 51 19.92 15.30 -2.86
N ASP A 52 20.75 14.38 -3.38
CA ASP A 52 22.22 14.42 -3.33
C ASP A 52 22.78 13.07 -3.77
N PHE A 53 22.77 12.78 -5.07
CA PHE A 53 23.68 11.77 -5.64
C PHE A 53 23.80 11.94 -7.15
N MET A 54 24.49 13.00 -7.61
CA MET A 54 25.18 13.02 -8.89
C MET A 54 26.40 13.94 -8.80
N SER A 55 27.52 13.39 -8.34
CA SER A 55 28.85 13.89 -8.71
C SER A 55 29.57 12.76 -9.44
N SER A 56 29.52 12.84 -10.76
CA SER A 56 30.22 11.96 -11.69
C SER A 56 31.70 12.38 -11.73
N ALA A 57 32.56 11.53 -11.19
CA ALA A 57 33.96 11.48 -11.54
C ALA A 57 34.23 10.08 -12.12
N ALA A 58 34.63 10.02 -13.38
CA ALA A 58 35.05 8.78 -14.03
C ALA A 58 36.30 8.21 -13.32
N PRO A 59 36.34 6.92 -12.97
CA PRO A 59 37.54 6.33 -12.39
C PRO A 59 38.63 6.14 -13.46
N PRO A 60 39.92 6.23 -13.07
CA PRO A 60 41.05 6.04 -13.97
C PRO A 60 41.13 4.59 -14.45
N MET A 61 41.49 4.42 -15.73
CA MET A 61 41.73 3.10 -16.32
C MET A 61 42.92 2.41 -15.62
N GLY A 62 42.66 1.37 -14.84
CA GLY A 62 43.69 0.46 -14.34
C GLY A 62 43.47 -0.17 -12.97
N GLU A 63 42.44 0.19 -12.21
CA GLU A 63 42.15 -0.47 -10.93
C GLU A 63 41.43 -1.81 -11.18
N GLU A 64 42.10 -2.91 -10.86
CA GLU A 64 41.50 -4.25 -10.80
C GLU A 64 40.35 -4.23 -9.77
N SER A 65 39.22 -4.83 -10.12
CA SER A 65 38.04 -4.86 -9.25
C SER A 65 38.40 -5.41 -7.86
N PRO A 66 37.90 -4.84 -6.76
CA PRO A 66 38.15 -5.35 -5.41
C PRO A 66 37.82 -6.84 -5.23
N PHE A 67 36.87 -7.38 -6.01
CA PHE A 67 36.51 -8.80 -5.99
C PHE A 67 37.52 -9.71 -6.70
N GLN A 68 38.42 -9.16 -7.52
CA GLN A 68 39.47 -9.95 -8.19
C GLN A 68 40.39 -10.64 -7.16
N ALA A 69 40.69 -9.97 -6.04
CA ALA A 69 41.46 -10.56 -4.95
C ALA A 69 40.75 -11.79 -4.33
N ASP A 70 39.42 -11.79 -4.25
CA ASP A 70 38.63 -12.93 -3.77
C ASP A 70 38.66 -14.09 -4.79
N LEU A 71 38.61 -13.79 -6.09
CA LEU A 71 38.81 -14.79 -7.14
C LEU A 71 40.21 -15.41 -7.08
N ASP A 72 41.24 -14.62 -6.82
CA ASP A 72 42.61 -15.11 -6.66
C ASP A 72 42.74 -16.03 -5.43
N ILE A 73 42.02 -15.74 -4.33
CA ILE A 73 41.92 -16.62 -3.15
C ILE A 73 41.25 -17.95 -3.54
N ILE A 74 40.15 -17.91 -4.30
CA ILE A 74 39.45 -19.10 -4.79
C ILE A 74 40.38 -19.95 -5.68
N ASP A 75 41.16 -19.33 -6.56
CA ASP A 75 42.02 -20.02 -7.53
C ASP A 75 43.38 -20.45 -6.91
N ASN A 76 43.75 -19.93 -5.73
CA ASN A 76 45.00 -20.27 -5.06
C ASN A 76 44.96 -21.66 -4.40
N ILE A 77 45.80 -22.58 -4.88
CA ILE A 77 45.90 -23.97 -4.39
C ILE A 77 46.33 -24.06 -2.92
N MET A 78 47.00 -23.05 -2.39
CA MET A 78 47.47 -23.03 -1.00
C MET A 78 46.38 -22.65 0.01
N VAL A 79 45.25 -22.10 -0.44
CA VAL A 79 44.12 -21.73 0.43
C VAL A 79 43.33 -22.99 0.82
N PRO A 80 43.03 -23.20 2.11
CA PRO A 80 42.27 -24.36 2.58
C PRO A 80 40.90 -24.50 1.90
N SER A 81 40.47 -25.74 1.63
CA SER A 81 39.18 -26.01 0.98
C SER A 81 37.98 -25.49 1.77
N ALA A 82 38.06 -25.46 3.10
CA ALA A 82 37.00 -24.94 3.96
C ALA A 82 36.76 -23.44 3.75
N GLU A 83 37.82 -22.66 3.53
CA GLU A 83 37.73 -21.21 3.29
C GLU A 83 37.11 -20.94 1.91
N LYS A 84 37.47 -21.72 0.88
CA LYS A 84 36.86 -21.64 -0.44
C LYS A 84 35.39 -22.03 -0.42
N GLN A 85 35.05 -23.12 0.28
CA GLN A 85 33.66 -23.58 0.43
C GLN A 85 32.80 -22.53 1.13
N TRP A 86 33.35 -21.83 2.12
CA TRP A 86 32.66 -20.72 2.78
C TRP A 86 32.37 -19.56 1.82
N ILE A 87 33.33 -19.19 0.95
CA ILE A 87 33.09 -18.17 -0.09
C ILE A 87 31.96 -18.61 -1.03
N PHE A 88 31.99 -19.85 -1.53
CA PHE A 88 30.94 -20.35 -2.41
C PHE A 88 29.57 -20.43 -1.74
N ASP A 89 29.51 -20.83 -0.47
CA ASP A 89 28.27 -20.85 0.30
C ASP A 89 27.63 -19.46 0.34
N VAL A 90 28.41 -18.43 0.69
CA VAL A 90 27.91 -17.05 0.75
C VAL A 90 27.45 -16.56 -0.62
N LEU A 91 28.26 -16.74 -1.66
CA LEU A 91 27.96 -16.16 -2.97
C LEU A 91 26.80 -16.90 -3.67
N LEU A 92 26.84 -18.23 -3.70
CA LEU A 92 25.91 -19.05 -4.48
C LEU A 92 24.60 -19.34 -3.74
N ASN A 93 24.55 -19.28 -2.41
CA ASN A 93 23.30 -19.48 -1.66
C ASN A 93 22.65 -18.15 -1.24
N ASP A 94 23.43 -17.12 -0.93
CA ASP A 94 22.86 -15.90 -0.33
C ASP A 94 22.82 -14.69 -1.26
N VAL A 95 23.59 -14.69 -2.36
CA VAL A 95 23.62 -13.56 -3.29
C VAL A 95 22.99 -13.92 -4.63
N VAL A 96 23.55 -14.92 -5.33
CA VAL A 96 23.13 -15.33 -6.69
C VAL A 96 21.65 -15.70 -6.81
N PRO A 97 21.02 -16.42 -5.85
CA PRO A 97 19.61 -16.84 -5.99
C PRO A 97 18.62 -15.67 -6.03
N TYR A 98 19.03 -14.49 -5.57
CA TYR A 98 18.20 -13.30 -5.53
C TYR A 98 18.35 -12.43 -6.79
N ARG A 99 19.17 -12.84 -7.75
CA ARG A 99 19.26 -12.17 -9.05
C ARG A 99 17.91 -12.24 -9.76
N TYR A 100 17.44 -11.12 -10.30
CA TYR A 100 16.17 -11.08 -11.01
C TYR A 100 16.23 -11.94 -12.28
N HIS A 101 15.13 -12.61 -12.60
CA HIS A 101 14.98 -13.38 -13.85
C HIS A 101 14.29 -12.57 -14.96
N ASP A 102 14.26 -11.24 -14.83
CA ASP A 102 13.71 -10.35 -15.84
C ASP A 102 14.67 -10.17 -17.04
N HIS A 103 14.29 -9.33 -18.01
CA HIS A 103 15.07 -9.09 -19.22
C HIS A 103 16.43 -8.40 -18.96
N LEU A 104 16.59 -7.73 -17.81
CA LEU A 104 17.84 -7.05 -17.44
C LEU A 104 18.72 -7.94 -16.55
N ARG A 105 18.14 -8.96 -15.91
CA ARG A 105 18.80 -9.92 -15.02
C ARG A 105 19.74 -9.23 -14.02
N LEU A 106 19.29 -8.12 -13.45
CA LEU A 106 20.08 -7.35 -12.49
C LEU A 106 20.00 -7.98 -11.10
N PHE A 107 20.98 -7.64 -10.26
CA PHE A 107 20.93 -7.94 -8.83
C PHE A 107 20.09 -6.86 -8.11
N PRO A 108 19.34 -7.21 -7.05
CA PRO A 108 18.76 -6.25 -6.11
C PRO A 108 19.80 -5.24 -5.62
N ASP A 109 19.35 -4.08 -5.14
CA ASP A 109 20.21 -3.07 -4.52
C ASP A 109 21.00 -3.67 -3.33
N ILE A 110 22.21 -3.17 -3.06
CA ILE A 110 23.05 -3.69 -1.97
C ILE A 110 22.34 -3.64 -0.59
N GLU A 111 21.44 -2.67 -0.36
CA GLU A 111 20.66 -2.58 0.89
C GLU A 111 19.66 -3.73 1.06
N PHE A 112 19.23 -4.38 -0.03
CA PHE A 112 18.44 -5.62 0.05
C PHE A 112 19.25 -6.71 0.76
N TYR A 113 20.51 -6.91 0.37
CA TYR A 113 21.38 -7.92 0.99
C TYR A 113 21.73 -7.57 2.43
N ARG A 114 21.81 -6.29 2.77
CA ARG A 114 21.98 -5.85 4.16
C ARG A 114 20.82 -6.31 5.04
N THR A 115 19.61 -6.28 4.50
CA THR A 115 18.38 -6.71 5.18
C THR A 115 18.28 -8.24 5.20
N LEU A 116 18.53 -8.90 4.08
CA LEU A 116 18.48 -10.36 3.95
C LEU A 116 19.43 -11.04 4.93
N LEU A 117 20.65 -10.52 5.06
CA LEU A 117 21.71 -11.07 5.91
C LEU A 117 21.67 -10.57 7.35
N TYR A 118 20.65 -9.78 7.73
CA TYR A 118 20.57 -9.15 9.05
C TYR A 118 20.63 -10.16 10.21
N ASN A 119 19.98 -11.31 10.04
CA ASN A 119 19.90 -12.36 11.08
C ASN A 119 21.02 -13.41 10.98
N ARG A 120 21.94 -13.28 10.02
CA ARG A 120 23.01 -14.27 9.86
C ARG A 120 24.08 -14.07 10.93
N CYS A 121 24.46 -15.14 11.61
CA CYS A 121 25.34 -15.09 12.79
C CYS A 121 26.75 -14.56 12.50
N ASN A 122 27.23 -14.69 11.26
CA ASN A 122 28.54 -14.21 10.80
C ASN A 122 28.45 -13.03 9.83
N ARG A 123 27.38 -12.21 9.92
CA ARG A 123 27.11 -11.08 9.02
C ARG A 123 28.33 -10.17 8.81
N ASP A 124 29.00 -9.76 9.90
CA ASP A 124 30.09 -8.80 9.82
C ASP A 124 31.31 -9.36 9.07
N GLU A 125 31.51 -10.68 9.11
CA GLU A 125 32.59 -11.38 8.42
C GLU A 125 32.30 -11.52 6.92
N ILE A 126 31.05 -11.79 6.54
CA ILE A 126 30.65 -11.99 5.13
C ILE A 126 30.36 -10.68 4.40
N TRP A 127 30.02 -9.60 5.10
CA TRP A 127 29.50 -8.39 4.47
C TRP A 127 30.47 -7.77 3.47
N GLY A 128 31.77 -7.75 3.81
CA GLY A 128 32.81 -7.26 2.91
C GLY A 128 32.89 -8.06 1.60
N LEU A 129 32.75 -9.39 1.67
CA LEU A 129 32.73 -10.26 0.49
C LEU A 129 31.48 -10.01 -0.37
N VAL A 130 30.31 -9.94 0.26
CA VAL A 130 29.04 -9.68 -0.43
C VAL A 130 29.06 -8.34 -1.15
N GLN A 131 29.56 -7.29 -0.50
CA GLN A 131 29.66 -5.96 -1.11
C GLN A 131 30.58 -5.97 -2.34
N ARG A 132 31.80 -6.52 -2.23
CA ARG A 132 32.75 -6.58 -3.35
C ARG A 132 32.20 -7.40 -4.52
N PHE A 133 31.60 -8.56 -4.23
CA PHE A 133 30.97 -9.38 -5.25
C PHE A 133 29.81 -8.66 -5.93
N HIS A 134 28.92 -8.03 -5.16
CA HIS A 134 27.77 -7.29 -5.68
C HIS A 134 28.18 -6.14 -6.59
N GLU A 135 29.15 -5.33 -6.17
CA GLU A 135 29.69 -4.23 -6.97
C GLU A 135 30.26 -4.74 -8.30
N TRP A 136 31.05 -5.82 -8.25
CA TRP A 136 31.62 -6.44 -9.44
C TRP A 136 30.56 -7.03 -10.37
N ILE A 137 29.70 -7.93 -9.89
CA ILE A 137 28.75 -8.65 -10.74
C ILE A 137 27.65 -7.71 -11.25
N SER A 138 27.28 -6.67 -10.50
CA SER A 138 26.33 -5.65 -10.96
C SER A 138 26.94 -4.81 -12.08
N SER A 139 28.25 -4.47 -12.01
CA SER A 139 28.95 -3.80 -13.10
C SER A 139 29.03 -4.66 -14.37
N VAL A 140 29.26 -5.97 -14.21
CA VAL A 140 29.25 -6.92 -15.34
C VAL A 140 27.84 -7.03 -15.93
N ALA A 141 26.82 -7.24 -15.09
CA ALA A 141 25.43 -7.38 -15.53
C ALA A 141 24.89 -6.10 -16.21
N ALA A 142 25.28 -4.91 -15.74
CA ALA A 142 24.93 -3.64 -16.36
C ALA A 142 25.58 -3.45 -17.75
N SER A 143 26.73 -4.07 -17.99
CA SER A 143 27.43 -4.03 -19.28
C SER A 143 26.90 -5.11 -20.24
N SER A 144 26.73 -6.34 -19.74
CA SER A 144 26.23 -7.48 -20.48
C SER A 144 25.62 -8.53 -19.51
N PRO A 145 24.29 -8.72 -19.53
CA PRO A 145 23.65 -9.75 -18.70
C PRO A 145 24.12 -11.17 -18.99
N ALA A 146 24.53 -11.44 -20.24
CA ALA A 146 25.07 -12.73 -20.67
C ALA A 146 26.48 -12.98 -20.10
N GLU A 147 27.34 -11.95 -20.03
CA GLU A 147 28.65 -12.08 -19.39
C GLU A 147 28.52 -12.34 -17.88
N ALA A 148 27.49 -11.76 -17.23
CA ALA A 148 27.19 -12.08 -15.84
C ALA A 148 26.69 -13.52 -15.66
N ASP A 149 25.93 -14.07 -16.62
CA ASP A 149 25.56 -15.49 -16.62
C ASP A 149 26.80 -16.39 -16.74
N GLU A 150 27.71 -16.07 -17.66
CA GLU A 150 28.97 -16.80 -17.84
C GLU A 150 29.86 -16.73 -16.58
N ALA A 151 29.92 -15.56 -15.93
CA ALA A 151 30.65 -15.36 -14.69
C ALA A 151 30.10 -16.20 -13.53
N ILE A 152 28.78 -16.27 -13.38
CA ILE A 152 28.11 -17.11 -12.37
C ILE A 152 28.33 -18.59 -12.69
N ALA A 153 28.16 -19.02 -13.94
CA ALA A 153 28.43 -20.40 -14.34
C ALA A 153 29.90 -20.79 -14.08
N ALA A 154 30.84 -19.87 -14.31
CA ALA A 154 32.25 -20.10 -13.98
C ALA A 154 32.49 -20.22 -12.47
N LEU A 155 31.75 -19.50 -11.63
CA LEU A 155 31.79 -19.66 -10.16
C LEU A 155 31.20 -21.01 -9.73
N GLU A 156 30.08 -21.43 -10.30
CA GLU A 156 29.47 -22.75 -10.05
C GLU A 156 30.41 -23.89 -10.44
N HIS A 157 31.08 -23.78 -11.59
CA HIS A 157 32.08 -24.76 -12.02
C HIS A 157 33.27 -24.84 -11.06
N ARG A 158 33.76 -23.71 -10.54
CA ARG A 158 34.80 -23.68 -9.51
C ARG A 158 34.30 -24.32 -8.21
N ALA A 159 33.08 -24.00 -7.79
CA ALA A 159 32.48 -24.59 -6.59
C ALA A 159 32.40 -26.12 -6.69
N ALA A 160 31.94 -26.64 -7.84
CA ALA A 160 31.91 -28.07 -8.11
C ALA A 160 33.30 -28.71 -8.09
N PHE A 161 34.31 -28.05 -8.66
CA PHE A 161 35.71 -28.53 -8.64
C PHE A 161 36.26 -28.67 -7.21
N TYR A 162 35.90 -27.75 -6.30
CA TYR A 162 36.31 -27.78 -4.90
C TYR A 162 35.39 -28.63 -4.00
N GLY A 163 34.51 -29.44 -4.58
CA GLY A 163 33.65 -30.36 -3.85
C GLY A 163 32.60 -29.66 -2.99
N TRP A 164 32.20 -28.44 -3.35
CA TRP A 164 31.05 -27.79 -2.74
C TRP A 164 29.78 -28.51 -3.17
N SER A 165 29.19 -29.28 -2.25
CA SER A 165 27.90 -29.92 -2.42
C SER A 165 26.81 -28.91 -2.10
N GLY A 166 26.31 -28.21 -3.13
CA GLY A 166 25.22 -27.24 -2.96
C GLY A 166 24.11 -27.83 -2.08
N THR A 167 23.72 -27.08 -1.05
CA THR A 167 22.78 -27.58 -0.04
C THR A 167 21.35 -27.46 -0.56
N GLN A 168 20.77 -28.63 -0.86
CA GLN A 168 19.35 -29.02 -0.89
C GLN A 168 18.39 -28.45 -1.97
N GLU A 169 18.07 -29.36 -2.90
CA GLU A 169 16.73 -29.69 -3.43
C GLU A 169 15.57 -28.76 -3.05
N ILE A 170 15.16 -27.92 -4.01
CA ILE A 170 13.75 -27.52 -4.13
C ILE A 170 12.97 -28.79 -4.50
N PRO A 171 11.97 -29.24 -3.72
CA PRO A 171 11.17 -30.40 -4.07
C PRO A 171 10.45 -30.20 -5.40
N SER A 172 10.85 -31.00 -6.39
CA SER A 172 10.18 -31.14 -7.69
C SER A 172 8.83 -31.84 -7.50
N TYR A 173 7.76 -31.06 -7.32
CA TYR A 173 6.38 -31.54 -7.22
C TYR A 173 5.74 -31.77 -8.60
N PHE A 174 6.34 -32.53 -9.51
CA PHE A 174 5.63 -33.06 -10.69
C PHE A 174 6.16 -34.42 -11.14
N ALA A 175 5.91 -35.46 -10.35
CA ALA A 175 5.95 -36.84 -10.82
C ALA A 175 4.87 -37.65 -10.09
N THR A 176 3.67 -37.68 -10.67
CA THR A 176 2.60 -38.61 -10.26
C THR A 176 2.78 -39.94 -10.97
N ASP A 177 3.13 -40.98 -10.21
CA ASP A 177 2.75 -42.35 -10.49
C ASP A 177 2.44 -43.02 -9.14
N THR A 178 1.23 -43.54 -8.96
CA THR A 178 0.94 -45.00 -8.97
C THR A 178 -0.44 -45.27 -8.34
N GLU A 179 -1.27 -45.95 -9.14
CA GLU A 179 -2.32 -46.93 -8.84
C GLU A 179 -3.05 -47.06 -7.47
N LYS A 180 -4.38 -47.19 -7.63
CA LYS A 180 -5.30 -48.20 -7.07
C LYS A 180 -5.20 -48.55 -5.58
N ILE A 181 -6.30 -48.32 -4.87
CA ILE A 181 -7.02 -49.37 -4.10
C ILE A 181 -8.51 -48.96 -3.96
N ARG A 182 -9.37 -49.93 -4.26
CA ARG A 182 -10.83 -49.95 -4.05
C ARG A 182 -11.12 -50.45 -2.62
N PRO A 183 -12.26 -50.10 -2.00
CA PRO A 183 -13.28 -51.14 -1.81
C PRO A 183 -14.72 -50.59 -1.98
N GLN A 184 -15.52 -51.21 -2.83
CA GLN A 184 -16.57 -52.18 -2.50
C GLN A 184 -17.79 -51.61 -1.77
N GLN A 185 -18.86 -51.52 -2.57
CA GLN A 185 -20.25 -51.25 -2.24
C GLN A 185 -20.85 -52.35 -1.34
N GLN A 186 -21.64 -51.95 -0.34
CA GLN A 186 -22.78 -52.73 0.11
C GLN A 186 -24.01 -51.83 0.22
N GLN A 187 -25.01 -52.20 -0.57
CA GLN A 187 -26.34 -51.62 -0.66
C GLN A 187 -27.13 -51.84 0.64
N ARG A 188 -27.86 -50.83 1.08
CA ARG A 188 -29.21 -50.98 1.63
C ARG A 188 -30.08 -49.80 1.19
N GLN A 189 -30.99 -50.11 0.28
CA GLN A 189 -32.16 -49.28 -0.07
C GLN A 189 -33.22 -49.42 1.02
N VAL A 190 -33.86 -48.32 1.41
CA VAL A 190 -35.28 -48.29 1.80
C VAL A 190 -35.88 -46.98 1.26
N ALA A 191 -37.01 -47.11 0.56
CA ALA A 191 -37.76 -46.04 -0.09
C ALA A 191 -38.87 -45.48 0.84
N PRO A 192 -39.54 -44.37 0.47
CA PRO A 192 -40.26 -43.48 1.38
C PRO A 192 -41.77 -43.72 1.46
N GLU A 193 -42.41 -43.22 2.52
CA GLU A 193 -43.87 -43.05 2.62
C GLU A 193 -44.25 -41.63 3.09
N SER A 194 -45.46 -41.24 2.70
CA SER A 194 -45.99 -39.89 2.47
C SER A 194 -47.06 -39.44 3.48
N ILE A 195 -47.04 -38.12 3.81
CA ILE A 195 -48.05 -37.08 4.21
C ILE A 195 -49.47 -37.48 4.74
N PRO A 196 -50.12 -36.69 5.65
CA PRO A 196 -50.83 -35.42 5.29
C PRO A 196 -50.70 -34.27 6.36
N SER A 197 -50.48 -33.01 5.96
CA SER A 197 -51.46 -31.90 5.79
C SER A 197 -52.35 -31.54 7.00
N MET A 198 -52.24 -30.31 7.51
CA MET A 198 -53.34 -29.31 7.65
C MET A 198 -52.88 -28.04 8.41
N CYS A 199 -53.03 -26.87 7.77
CA CYS A 199 -53.16 -25.56 8.44
C CYS A 199 -54.63 -25.34 8.86
N PRO A 200 -54.90 -24.45 9.83
CA PRO A 200 -55.39 -23.14 9.42
C PRO A 200 -54.82 -21.93 10.20
N SER A 201 -54.97 -20.78 9.56
CA SER A 201 -54.53 -19.42 9.89
C SER A 201 -55.44 -18.71 10.90
N THR A 202 -54.87 -17.90 11.81
CA THR A 202 -55.39 -16.55 12.18
C THR A 202 -54.29 -15.70 12.88
N ALA A 203 -54.08 -14.46 12.43
CA ALA A 203 -53.25 -13.41 13.06
C ALA A 203 -54.08 -12.50 14.00
N PRO A 204 -53.53 -11.44 14.64
CA PRO A 204 -52.25 -11.23 15.35
C PRO A 204 -52.49 -10.82 16.84
N PRO A 205 -51.43 -10.52 17.63
CA PRO A 205 -51.43 -9.18 18.21
C PRO A 205 -50.09 -8.45 18.17
N VAL A 206 -50.26 -7.14 18.32
CA VAL A 206 -49.35 -6.01 18.24
C VAL A 206 -48.54 -5.85 19.53
N GLN A 207 -47.24 -5.58 19.34
CA GLN A 207 -46.30 -4.88 20.25
C GLN A 207 -46.00 -5.49 21.62
N GLN A 208 -44.73 -5.86 21.81
CA GLN A 208 -43.85 -5.06 22.67
C GLN A 208 -42.39 -5.21 22.23
N ARG A 209 -41.76 -4.05 22.03
CA ARG A 209 -40.32 -3.89 21.78
C ARG A 209 -39.56 -4.28 23.04
N GLU A 210 -39.16 -5.54 23.14
CA GLU A 210 -37.96 -5.85 23.90
C GLU A 210 -36.80 -5.81 22.92
N LYS A 211 -35.96 -4.78 23.06
CA LYS A 211 -34.64 -4.72 22.45
C LYS A 211 -33.86 -5.92 22.98
N ALA A 212 -34.00 -7.05 22.29
CA ALA A 212 -33.07 -8.16 22.37
C ALA A 212 -31.73 -7.63 21.85
N ARG A 213 -30.95 -7.07 22.77
CA ARG A 213 -29.51 -6.92 22.66
C ARG A 213 -28.95 -8.33 22.76
N SER A 214 -29.24 -9.15 21.75
CA SER A 214 -28.69 -10.49 21.60
C SER A 214 -27.21 -10.29 21.36
N GLN A 215 -26.45 -10.46 22.43
CA GLN A 215 -25.00 -10.52 22.44
C GLN A 215 -24.56 -11.47 21.33
N SER A 216 -23.88 -10.92 20.31
CA SER A 216 -23.29 -11.64 19.19
C SER A 216 -22.03 -12.40 19.64
N LEU A 217 -22.19 -13.30 20.59
CA LEU A 217 -21.07 -14.02 21.23
C LEU A 217 -20.63 -15.30 20.49
N SER A 218 -21.11 -15.57 19.28
CA SER A 218 -20.63 -16.69 18.45
C SER A 218 -20.15 -16.26 17.06
N LEU A 219 -19.51 -15.10 16.93
CA LEU A 219 -19.03 -14.61 15.64
C LEU A 219 -17.64 -15.18 15.25
N TYR A 220 -16.99 -15.90 16.16
CA TYR A 220 -15.59 -16.33 16.05
C TYR A 220 -15.40 -17.80 16.45
N GLU A 221 -16.20 -18.71 15.87
CA GLU A 221 -16.01 -20.13 16.11
C GLU A 221 -14.98 -20.66 15.10
N HIS A 222 -13.76 -20.89 15.59
CA HIS A 222 -12.69 -21.49 14.80
C HIS A 222 -12.87 -23.00 14.73
N GLU A 223 -12.75 -23.58 13.54
CA GLU A 223 -12.76 -25.04 13.37
C GLU A 223 -11.43 -25.69 13.81
N HIS A 224 -10.34 -24.90 13.93
CA HIS A 224 -9.03 -25.41 14.30
C HIS A 224 -8.83 -25.51 15.83
N PRO A 225 -8.51 -26.70 16.38
CA PRO A 225 -8.44 -26.94 17.83
C PRO A 225 -7.49 -26.00 18.58
N LEU A 226 -6.31 -25.72 18.02
CA LEU A 226 -5.32 -24.84 18.64
C LEU A 226 -5.84 -23.41 18.80
N LEU A 227 -6.48 -22.87 17.75
CA LEU A 227 -6.99 -21.50 17.75
C LEU A 227 -8.15 -21.35 18.73
N GLN A 228 -9.05 -22.34 18.75
CA GLN A 228 -10.15 -22.39 19.71
C GLN A 228 -9.65 -22.41 21.16
N ALA A 229 -8.55 -23.12 21.43
CA ALA A 229 -7.98 -23.22 22.76
C ALA A 229 -7.19 -21.97 23.19
N GLU A 230 -6.41 -21.36 22.30
CA GLU A 230 -5.42 -20.34 22.68
C GLU A 230 -5.87 -18.89 22.43
N LEU A 231 -6.81 -18.60 21.51
CA LEU A 231 -7.16 -17.20 21.19
C LEU A 231 -7.86 -16.43 22.31
N PHE A 232 -8.49 -17.15 23.24
CA PHE A 232 -9.13 -16.55 24.42
C PHE A 232 -8.23 -16.55 25.66
N VAL A 233 -7.03 -17.15 25.57
CA VAL A 233 -6.06 -17.18 26.66
C VAL A 233 -5.35 -15.83 26.72
N MET A 234 -5.24 -15.25 27.93
CA MET A 234 -4.47 -14.01 28.09
C MET A 234 -2.99 -14.24 27.72
N PRO A 235 -2.39 -13.35 26.92
CA PRO A 235 -1.00 -13.50 26.52
C PRO A 235 -0.10 -13.38 27.75
N THR A 236 0.70 -14.41 28.01
CA THR A 236 1.73 -14.40 29.07
C THR A 236 3.03 -13.74 28.60
N PHE A 237 3.14 -13.46 27.29
CA PHE A 237 4.34 -12.93 26.62
C PHE A 237 5.61 -13.79 26.78
N GLU A 238 5.43 -15.07 27.12
CA GLU A 238 6.48 -16.10 27.08
C GLU A 238 6.36 -16.92 25.79
N PHE A 239 7.49 -17.26 25.16
CA PHE A 239 7.49 -18.09 23.96
C PHE A 239 7.12 -19.53 24.31
N LYS A 240 5.93 -19.96 23.87
CA LYS A 240 5.38 -21.31 24.14
C LYS A 240 5.68 -22.34 23.03
N GLY A 241 6.16 -21.92 21.87
CA GLY A 241 6.37 -22.83 20.72
C GLY A 241 5.10 -23.55 20.23
N LEU A 242 3.93 -22.89 20.31
CA LEU A 242 2.63 -23.48 19.93
C LEU A 242 2.59 -23.93 18.47
N ILE A 243 3.24 -23.18 17.58
CA ILE A 243 3.40 -23.50 16.17
C ILE A 243 4.78 -24.13 16.00
N GLN A 244 4.82 -25.35 15.46
CA GLN A 244 5.97 -26.26 15.56
C GLN A 244 6.85 -26.30 14.30
N SER A 245 6.26 -26.03 13.14
CA SER A 245 6.92 -26.13 11.84
C SER A 245 6.27 -25.16 10.85
N MET A 246 6.87 -25.01 9.67
CA MET A 246 6.31 -24.20 8.59
C MET A 246 4.97 -24.77 8.08
N ASP A 247 4.86 -26.10 7.95
CA ASP A 247 3.60 -26.73 7.51
C ASP A 247 2.47 -26.50 8.53
N HIS A 248 2.79 -26.65 9.83
CA HIS A 248 1.83 -26.36 10.90
C HIS A 248 1.48 -24.87 10.94
N PHE A 249 2.44 -23.98 10.64
CA PHE A 249 2.15 -22.56 10.47
C PHE A 249 1.14 -22.33 9.35
N THR A 250 1.36 -22.88 8.15
CA THR A 250 0.45 -22.70 7.01
C THR A 250 -0.97 -23.17 7.33
N GLU A 251 -1.11 -24.35 7.95
CA GLU A 251 -2.41 -24.86 8.39
C GLU A 251 -3.11 -23.92 9.40
N VAL A 252 -2.39 -23.49 10.43
CA VAL A 252 -2.93 -22.62 11.49
C VAL A 252 -3.27 -21.24 10.94
N ASP A 253 -2.42 -20.69 10.07
CA ASP A 253 -2.61 -19.38 9.43
C ASP A 253 -3.84 -19.40 8.51
N ASP A 254 -3.97 -20.43 7.65
CA ASP A 254 -5.14 -20.62 6.79
C ASP A 254 -6.46 -20.71 7.58
N ALA A 255 -6.43 -21.42 8.72
CA ALA A 255 -7.58 -21.51 9.62
C ALA A 255 -7.83 -20.20 10.38
N TYR A 256 -6.76 -19.48 10.73
CA TYR A 256 -6.84 -18.19 11.40
C TYR A 256 -7.42 -17.13 10.47
N GLU A 257 -7.06 -17.09 9.19
CA GLU A 257 -7.64 -16.12 8.26
C GLU A 257 -9.14 -16.38 8.00
N ARG A 258 -9.59 -17.65 8.01
CA ARG A 258 -10.99 -18.06 7.75
C ARG A 258 -11.93 -18.04 8.95
N HIS A 259 -11.48 -17.52 10.09
CA HIS A 259 -12.23 -17.59 11.34
C HIS A 259 -13.56 -16.82 11.40
N VAL A 260 -13.73 -15.78 10.58
CA VAL A 260 -15.00 -15.07 10.47
C VAL A 260 -15.69 -15.51 9.19
N LYS A 261 -16.82 -16.20 9.37
CA LYS A 261 -17.77 -16.52 8.32
C LYS A 261 -19.00 -15.61 8.39
N ARG A 262 -19.31 -14.94 7.28
CA ARG A 262 -20.48 -14.08 7.10
C ARG A 262 -21.57 -14.80 6.31
N ALA A 263 -22.74 -14.18 6.21
CA ALA A 263 -23.80 -14.64 5.32
C ALA A 263 -23.29 -14.67 3.87
N ALA A 264 -22.99 -15.89 3.40
CA ALA A 264 -22.55 -16.16 2.04
C ALA A 264 -23.68 -15.89 1.04
N GLY A 265 -23.32 -15.59 -0.20
CA GLY A 265 -24.28 -15.56 -1.31
C GLY A 265 -24.62 -16.99 -1.77
N ALA A 266 -25.04 -17.12 -3.03
CA ALA A 266 -25.23 -18.43 -3.66
C ALA A 266 -23.94 -19.27 -3.56
N VAL A 267 -24.10 -20.55 -3.20
CA VAL A 267 -22.98 -21.49 -3.13
C VAL A 267 -22.44 -21.76 -4.53
N PRO A 268 -21.16 -22.18 -4.67
CA PRO A 268 -20.55 -22.45 -5.98
C PRO A 268 -21.36 -23.35 -6.92
N GLU A 269 -22.11 -24.31 -6.35
CA GLU A 269 -22.93 -25.27 -7.08
C GLU A 269 -24.23 -24.66 -7.64
N ASP A 270 -24.79 -23.68 -6.92
CA ASP A 270 -26.06 -23.03 -7.25
C ASP A 270 -25.85 -21.69 -7.98
N ASP A 271 -24.62 -21.18 -8.02
CA ASP A 271 -24.28 -19.93 -8.69
C ASP A 271 -23.77 -20.18 -10.12
N PRO A 272 -24.59 -19.95 -11.17
CA PRO A 272 -24.16 -20.13 -12.55
C PRO A 272 -23.07 -19.15 -12.96
N SER A 273 -22.81 -18.09 -12.17
CA SER A 273 -21.72 -17.14 -12.38
C SER A 273 -20.41 -17.55 -11.70
N TRP A 274 -20.40 -18.61 -10.90
CA TRP A 274 -19.18 -19.08 -10.22
C TRP A 274 -18.04 -19.39 -11.21
N PRO A 275 -16.80 -18.95 -10.95
CA PRO A 275 -15.65 -19.16 -11.84
C PRO A 275 -15.04 -20.57 -11.66
N ALA A 276 -15.83 -21.62 -11.90
CA ALA A 276 -15.41 -23.01 -11.70
C ALA A 276 -14.31 -23.49 -12.68
N SER A 277 -14.26 -22.93 -13.89
CA SER A 277 -13.31 -23.34 -14.93
C SER A 277 -12.24 -22.29 -15.17
N SER A 278 -11.04 -22.73 -15.56
CA SER A 278 -9.92 -21.85 -15.92
C SER A 278 -10.29 -20.87 -17.06
N GLY A 279 -11.13 -21.29 -18.00
CA GLY A 279 -11.65 -20.42 -19.06
C GLY A 279 -12.47 -19.25 -18.51
N LYS A 280 -13.35 -19.51 -17.55
CA LYS A 280 -14.18 -18.48 -16.92
C LYS A 280 -13.39 -17.58 -15.97
N GLN A 281 -12.42 -18.16 -15.25
CA GLN A 281 -11.47 -17.38 -14.43
C GLN A 281 -10.70 -16.38 -15.30
N ARG A 282 -10.18 -16.81 -16.45
CA ARG A 282 -9.51 -15.91 -17.41
C ARG A 282 -10.43 -14.81 -17.94
N GLN A 283 -11.70 -15.11 -18.19
CA GLN A 283 -12.68 -14.09 -18.60
C GLN A 283 -12.88 -13.02 -17.52
N TYR A 284 -12.98 -13.41 -16.25
CA TYR A 284 -13.09 -12.47 -15.14
C TYR A 284 -11.81 -11.64 -14.94
N VAL A 285 -10.64 -12.27 -15.06
CA VAL A 285 -9.34 -11.59 -15.02
C VAL A 285 -9.23 -10.57 -16.15
N GLN A 286 -9.62 -10.95 -17.37
CA GLN A 286 -9.65 -10.05 -18.52
C GLN A 286 -10.58 -8.85 -18.27
N GLN A 287 -11.80 -9.10 -17.79
CA GLN A 287 -12.75 -8.03 -17.49
C GLN A 287 -12.19 -7.01 -16.48
N LEU A 288 -11.51 -7.51 -15.44
CA LEU A 288 -10.91 -6.64 -14.43
C LEU A 288 -9.68 -5.91 -14.97
N PHE A 289 -8.85 -6.57 -15.77
CA PHE A 289 -7.71 -5.95 -16.46
C PHE A 289 -8.19 -4.77 -17.32
N GLU A 290 -9.19 -5.01 -18.17
CA GLU A 290 -9.82 -3.97 -19.00
C GLU A 290 -10.34 -2.82 -18.14
N SER A 291 -11.02 -3.14 -17.02
CA SER A 291 -11.53 -2.12 -16.08
C SER A 291 -10.42 -1.30 -15.42
N ILE A 292 -9.28 -1.90 -15.09
CA ILE A 292 -8.11 -1.21 -14.53
C ILE A 292 -7.47 -0.30 -15.58
N THR A 293 -7.29 -0.82 -16.80
CA THR A 293 -6.61 -0.12 -17.90
C THR A 293 -7.51 0.84 -18.70
N ASP A 294 -8.81 0.84 -18.45
CA ASP A 294 -9.70 1.89 -18.96
C ASP A 294 -9.44 3.19 -18.20
N LEU A 295 -8.80 4.13 -18.90
CA LEU A 295 -8.41 5.45 -18.41
C LEU A 295 -9.16 6.57 -19.16
N SER A 296 -10.24 6.24 -19.86
CA SER A 296 -11.01 7.20 -20.64
C SER A 296 -11.75 8.22 -19.77
N ASP A 297 -12.37 7.74 -18.69
CA ASP A 297 -13.11 8.57 -17.73
C ASP A 297 -13.15 7.95 -16.33
N PHE A 298 -12.40 8.54 -15.40
CA PHE A 298 -12.34 8.13 -13.99
C PHE A 298 -12.35 9.34 -13.06
N PHE A 299 -12.66 9.12 -11.79
CA PHE A 299 -12.91 10.14 -10.79
C PHE A 299 -11.76 11.15 -10.66
N GLU A 300 -10.53 10.67 -10.52
CA GLU A 300 -9.35 11.52 -10.34
C GLU A 300 -9.10 12.39 -11.58
N LEU A 301 -9.33 11.85 -12.79
CA LEU A 301 -9.26 12.59 -14.05
C LEU A 301 -10.35 13.67 -14.15
N ARG A 302 -11.60 13.34 -13.81
CA ARG A 302 -12.71 14.32 -13.80
C ARG A 302 -12.42 15.46 -12.82
N LYS A 303 -11.92 15.14 -11.64
CA LYS A 303 -11.50 16.11 -10.62
C LYS A 303 -10.37 17.02 -11.11
N ALA A 304 -9.37 16.47 -11.80
CA ALA A 304 -8.27 17.24 -12.38
C ALA A 304 -8.76 18.19 -13.50
N ARG A 305 -9.66 17.72 -14.37
CA ARG A 305 -10.31 18.53 -15.42
C ARG A 305 -11.12 19.69 -14.84
N GLU A 306 -11.90 19.44 -13.78
CA GLU A 306 -12.66 20.48 -13.08
C GLU A 306 -11.75 21.55 -12.50
N ARG A 307 -10.65 21.14 -11.84
CA ARG A 307 -9.63 22.07 -11.32
C ARG A 307 -8.99 22.92 -12.42
N LEU A 308 -8.65 22.31 -13.56
CA LEU A 308 -8.13 23.04 -14.72
C LEU A 308 -9.14 24.08 -15.23
N GLY A 309 -10.42 23.72 -15.32
CA GLY A 309 -11.51 24.61 -15.69
C GLY A 309 -11.64 25.80 -14.73
N ASN A 310 -11.59 25.55 -13.42
CA ASN A 310 -11.66 26.59 -12.39
C ASN A 310 -10.47 27.56 -12.47
N ILE A 311 -9.25 27.07 -12.68
CA ILE A 311 -8.05 27.91 -12.87
C ILE A 311 -8.18 28.75 -14.14
N ALA A 312 -8.61 28.16 -15.26
CA ALA A 312 -8.79 28.89 -16.51
C ALA A 312 -9.86 29.99 -16.39
N ASN A 313 -10.94 29.74 -15.65
CA ASN A 313 -11.99 30.72 -15.40
C ASN A 313 -11.51 31.86 -14.50
N ALA A 314 -10.76 31.57 -13.44
CA ALA A 314 -10.16 32.58 -12.57
C ALA A 314 -9.18 33.50 -13.32
N GLN A 315 -8.45 32.97 -14.31
CA GLN A 315 -7.57 33.77 -15.16
C GLN A 315 -8.32 34.65 -16.18
N LYS A 316 -9.49 34.23 -16.64
CA LYS A 316 -10.33 35.01 -17.57
C LYS A 316 -11.08 36.15 -16.89
N ASN A 317 -11.42 36.01 -15.61
CA ASN A 317 -12.10 37.03 -14.81
C ASN A 317 -11.23 37.47 -13.61
N PRO A 318 -10.16 38.26 -13.82
CA PRO A 318 -9.35 38.81 -12.74
C PRO A 318 -10.04 40.00 -12.02
N ALA A 319 -11.36 39.92 -11.79
CA ALA A 319 -12.10 41.00 -11.19
C ALA A 319 -11.94 41.01 -9.66
N THR A 320 -11.38 42.10 -9.15
CA THR A 320 -11.42 42.60 -7.75
C THR A 320 -10.66 41.79 -6.70
N LEU A 321 -9.34 41.76 -6.81
CA LEU A 321 -8.46 41.97 -5.65
C LEU A 321 -7.48 43.07 -6.04
N GLU A 322 -7.78 44.30 -5.63
CA GLU A 322 -6.85 45.42 -5.71
C GLU A 322 -5.65 45.10 -4.82
N ASP A 323 -4.58 44.63 -5.44
CA ASP A 323 -3.25 44.61 -4.85
C ASP A 323 -2.65 46.01 -5.06
N GLU A 324 -3.00 46.95 -4.17
CA GLU A 324 -2.20 48.15 -3.97
C GLU A 324 -0.83 47.73 -3.41
N GLY A 325 0.15 47.55 -4.31
CA GLY A 325 1.55 47.82 -3.95
C GLY A 325 2.61 46.86 -4.47
N ASN A 326 2.99 46.95 -5.75
CA ASN A 326 4.41 47.08 -6.11
C ASN A 326 4.65 47.40 -7.61
N PRO A 327 5.10 48.61 -7.99
CA PRO A 327 5.33 48.95 -9.40
C PRO A 327 6.69 48.50 -9.98
N ARG A 328 7.42 47.56 -9.34
CA ARG A 328 8.82 47.26 -9.73
C ARG A 328 9.10 46.00 -10.55
N LYS A 329 8.11 45.20 -10.97
CA LYS A 329 8.36 44.00 -11.81
C LYS A 329 7.98 44.11 -13.30
N ARG A 330 7.60 45.29 -13.79
CA ARG A 330 7.37 45.55 -15.23
C ARG A 330 8.62 46.11 -15.93
N ARG A 331 9.66 45.29 -16.11
CA ARG A 331 10.66 45.55 -17.17
C ARG A 331 11.53 44.33 -17.46
N ARG A 332 11.02 43.44 -18.33
CA ARG A 332 11.77 42.67 -19.34
C ARG A 332 10.79 41.75 -20.07
N SER A 333 10.18 42.28 -21.13
CA SER A 333 9.76 41.44 -22.26
C SER A 333 10.48 41.96 -23.49
N HIS A 334 11.05 41.04 -24.26
CA HIS A 334 11.31 41.07 -25.71
C HIS A 334 12.61 40.33 -26.02
N SER A 335 12.49 39.01 -26.12
CA SER A 335 13.24 38.24 -27.10
C SER A 335 12.32 37.14 -27.61
N SER A 336 11.76 37.41 -28.78
CA SER A 336 11.00 36.46 -29.59
C SER A 336 11.93 35.33 -30.02
N GLN A 337 11.67 34.12 -29.54
CA GLN A 337 12.05 32.89 -30.23
C GLN A 337 10.86 31.95 -30.19
N ASN A 338 10.45 31.48 -31.36
CA ASN A 338 9.62 30.30 -31.54
C ASN A 338 10.34 29.12 -30.87
N VAL A 339 9.96 28.85 -29.63
CA VAL A 339 10.25 27.59 -28.97
C VAL A 339 8.91 26.85 -28.98
N ASP A 340 8.92 25.60 -29.42
CA ASP A 340 7.76 24.71 -29.34
C ASP A 340 7.03 24.95 -28.01
N ILE A 341 5.77 25.37 -28.12
CA ILE A 341 4.94 25.74 -26.97
C ILE A 341 4.59 24.43 -26.26
N VAL A 342 5.54 23.89 -25.50
CA VAL A 342 5.26 22.84 -24.53
C VAL A 342 4.26 23.46 -23.55
N PRO A 343 3.06 22.88 -23.38
CA PRO A 343 2.06 23.44 -22.50
C PRO A 343 2.62 23.48 -21.07
N THR A 344 2.94 24.69 -20.59
CA THR A 344 3.46 24.85 -19.24
C THR A 344 2.35 24.69 -18.22
N ARG A 345 2.56 23.85 -17.21
CA ARG A 345 1.65 23.63 -16.09
C ARG A 345 1.10 24.96 -15.52
N PRO A 346 -0.23 25.15 -15.47
CA PRO A 346 -0.83 26.35 -14.88
C PRO A 346 -0.43 26.55 -13.42
N LYS A 347 -0.25 27.82 -13.01
CA LYS A 347 -0.02 28.16 -11.59
C LYS A 347 -1.24 27.75 -10.77
N GLY A 348 -1.00 27.06 -9.65
CA GLY A 348 -2.04 26.54 -8.75
C GLY A 348 -2.48 25.10 -9.05
N MET A 349 -2.02 24.49 -10.15
CA MET A 349 -2.28 23.08 -10.44
C MET A 349 -1.19 22.18 -9.84
N SER A 350 -1.59 21.08 -9.20
CA SER A 350 -0.64 20.11 -8.67
C SER A 350 0.12 19.38 -9.80
N LYS A 351 1.27 18.78 -9.50
CA LYS A 351 2.01 17.96 -10.49
C LYS A 351 1.15 16.77 -10.95
N THR A 352 0.48 16.12 -10.00
CA THR A 352 -0.39 14.97 -10.26
C THR A 352 -1.58 15.33 -11.14
N ASP A 353 -2.33 16.39 -10.80
CA ASP A 353 -3.48 16.80 -11.61
C ASP A 353 -3.05 17.18 -13.03
N TRP A 354 -1.89 17.85 -13.16
CA TRP A 354 -1.37 18.23 -14.48
C TRP A 354 -1.06 17.00 -15.34
N ALA A 355 -0.38 16.00 -14.78
CA ALA A 355 -0.12 14.74 -15.47
C ALA A 355 -1.41 14.03 -15.90
N LEU A 356 -2.53 14.21 -15.18
CA LEU A 356 -3.81 13.62 -15.57
C LEU A 356 -4.49 14.30 -16.77
N VAL A 357 -4.28 15.61 -16.95
CA VAL A 357 -4.96 16.39 -18.00
C VAL A 357 -4.08 16.69 -19.20
N ASP A 358 -2.77 16.43 -19.09
CA ASP A 358 -1.82 16.69 -20.15
C ASP A 358 -2.07 15.76 -21.34
N ALA A 359 -2.18 16.34 -22.53
CA ALA A 359 -2.49 15.61 -23.76
C ALA A 359 -1.34 14.70 -24.21
N GLU A 360 -0.12 14.97 -23.72
CA GLU A 360 1.07 14.16 -24.01
C GLU A 360 1.23 12.97 -23.05
N SER A 361 0.44 12.90 -21.98
CA SER A 361 0.55 11.82 -20.99
C SER A 361 0.09 10.48 -21.57
N SER A 362 0.95 9.47 -21.46
CA SER A 362 0.60 8.10 -21.85
C SER A 362 -0.33 7.46 -20.82
N PRO A 363 -1.05 6.38 -21.17
CA PRO A 363 -1.84 5.62 -20.20
C PRO A 363 -1.06 5.17 -18.96
N THR A 364 0.24 4.87 -19.13
CA THR A 364 1.12 4.51 -18.02
C THR A 364 1.38 5.70 -17.10
N ASP A 365 1.60 6.89 -17.66
CA ASP A 365 1.83 8.11 -16.88
C ASP A 365 0.58 8.52 -16.09
N LEU A 366 -0.61 8.34 -16.68
CA LEU A 366 -1.89 8.59 -16.00
C LEU A 366 -2.06 7.69 -14.78
N LEU A 367 -1.79 6.39 -14.90
CA LEU A 367 -1.85 5.48 -13.76
C LEU A 367 -0.77 5.81 -12.72
N GLU A 368 0.47 6.03 -13.15
CA GLU A 368 1.59 6.39 -12.26
C GLU A 368 1.28 7.66 -11.45
N ALA A 369 0.63 8.66 -12.06
CA ALA A 369 0.21 9.87 -11.38
C ALA A 369 -0.72 9.57 -10.18
N VAL A 370 -1.62 8.58 -10.32
CA VAL A 370 -2.57 8.21 -9.25
C VAL A 370 -1.95 7.26 -8.24
N ILE A 371 -1.26 6.21 -8.69
CA ILE A 371 -0.78 5.14 -7.80
C ILE A 371 0.65 5.37 -7.28
N HIS A 372 1.33 6.41 -7.79
CA HIS A 372 2.72 6.76 -7.45
C HIS A 372 3.71 5.61 -7.67
N HIS A 373 3.43 4.79 -8.66
CA HIS A 373 4.21 3.61 -9.02
C HIS A 373 3.94 3.26 -10.48
N ARG A 374 4.98 2.91 -11.22
CA ARG A 374 4.85 2.53 -12.62
C ARG A 374 4.55 1.04 -12.72
N ILE A 375 3.28 0.70 -12.88
CA ILE A 375 2.82 -0.70 -12.94
C ILE A 375 2.90 -1.28 -14.35
N SER A 376 3.44 -2.48 -14.46
CA SER A 376 3.53 -3.25 -15.70
C SER A 376 2.29 -4.09 -15.97
N GLY A 377 2.10 -4.55 -17.22
CA GLY A 377 0.94 -5.38 -17.59
C GLY A 377 0.87 -6.70 -16.81
N VAL A 378 2.00 -7.35 -16.55
CA VAL A 378 2.04 -8.60 -15.76
C VAL A 378 1.65 -8.35 -14.30
N GLU A 379 2.03 -7.20 -13.73
CA GLU A 379 1.63 -6.83 -12.38
C GLU A 379 0.14 -6.56 -12.28
N VAL A 380 -0.45 -5.89 -13.28
CA VAL A 380 -1.92 -5.73 -13.37
C VAL A 380 -2.61 -7.09 -13.43
N GLU A 381 -2.11 -8.03 -14.24
CA GLU A 381 -2.68 -9.37 -14.31
C GLU A 381 -2.55 -10.13 -12.98
N LEU A 382 -1.41 -10.04 -12.29
CA LEU A 382 -1.21 -10.61 -10.95
C LEU A 382 -2.17 -10.02 -9.92
N LEU A 383 -2.41 -8.70 -9.96
CA LEU A 383 -3.42 -8.06 -9.12
C LEU A 383 -4.81 -8.63 -9.40
N CYS A 384 -5.16 -8.82 -10.67
CA CYS A 384 -6.44 -9.40 -11.06
C CYS A 384 -6.63 -10.82 -10.51
N TRP A 385 -5.61 -11.68 -10.61
CA TRP A 385 -5.66 -13.04 -10.07
C TRP A 385 -5.78 -13.06 -8.54
N ARG A 386 -5.01 -12.22 -7.83
CA ARG A 386 -5.10 -12.10 -6.36
C ARG A 386 -6.47 -11.62 -5.92
N LEU A 387 -7.06 -10.68 -6.64
CA LEU A 387 -8.38 -10.15 -6.34
C LEU A 387 -9.48 -11.16 -6.68
N LEU A 388 -9.33 -11.95 -7.75
CA LEU A 388 -10.22 -13.06 -8.08
C LEU A 388 -10.26 -14.11 -6.98
N ARG A 389 -9.08 -14.59 -6.54
CA ARG A 389 -8.96 -15.55 -5.43
C ARG A 389 -9.64 -15.00 -4.17
N SER A 390 -9.35 -13.74 -3.83
CA SER A 390 -9.96 -13.10 -2.67
C SER A 390 -11.48 -13.02 -2.83
N ALA A 391 -11.99 -12.56 -3.97
CA ALA A 391 -13.43 -12.44 -4.22
C ALA A 391 -14.17 -13.79 -4.13
N MET A 392 -13.54 -14.90 -4.53
CA MET A 392 -14.11 -16.24 -4.38
C MET A 392 -14.25 -16.64 -2.91
N GLU A 393 -13.23 -16.42 -2.09
CA GLU A 393 -13.29 -16.67 -0.64
C GLU A 393 -14.33 -15.78 0.04
N GLN A 394 -14.34 -14.49 -0.30
CA GLN A 394 -15.34 -13.55 0.20
C GLN A 394 -16.75 -14.00 -0.22
N GLN A 395 -17.02 -14.39 -1.47
CA GLN A 395 -18.37 -14.80 -1.88
C GLN A 395 -18.93 -15.97 -1.06
N GLN A 396 -18.06 -16.87 -0.58
CA GLN A 396 -18.38 -17.98 0.32
C GLN A 396 -18.53 -17.57 1.80
N GLY A 397 -18.38 -16.28 2.09
CA GLY A 397 -18.55 -15.67 3.40
C GLY A 397 -17.26 -15.52 4.21
N PHE A 398 -16.10 -15.94 3.70
CA PHE A 398 -14.84 -15.83 4.45
C PHE A 398 -14.26 -14.43 4.33
N THR A 399 -14.13 -13.73 5.46
CA THR A 399 -13.62 -12.34 5.42
C THR A 399 -12.11 -12.25 5.19
N MET A 400 -11.35 -13.31 5.48
CA MET A 400 -9.89 -13.37 5.29
C MET A 400 -9.16 -12.15 5.88
N ARG A 401 -9.60 -11.70 7.07
CA ARG A 401 -9.03 -10.55 7.79
C ARG A 401 -8.67 -10.99 9.20
N PRO A 402 -7.42 -10.83 9.65
CA PRO A 402 -7.02 -11.26 10.98
C PRO A 402 -7.67 -10.41 12.08
N LEU A 403 -7.92 -10.99 13.26
CA LEU A 403 -8.59 -10.29 14.37
C LEU A 403 -7.85 -9.04 14.83
N TRP A 404 -6.52 -9.07 14.77
CA TRP A 404 -5.67 -7.95 15.17
C TRP A 404 -5.81 -6.73 14.24
N SER A 405 -6.44 -6.86 13.06
CA SER A 405 -6.79 -5.70 12.22
C SER A 405 -7.92 -4.83 12.81
N GLY A 406 -8.51 -5.26 13.93
CA GLY A 406 -9.54 -4.53 14.65
C GLY A 406 -10.96 -4.88 14.21
N THR A 407 -11.90 -4.86 15.16
CA THR A 407 -13.29 -5.29 14.99
C THR A 407 -14.03 -4.52 13.89
N ARG A 408 -13.74 -3.23 13.69
CA ARG A 408 -14.33 -2.42 12.62
C ARG A 408 -13.87 -2.91 11.23
N THR A 409 -12.59 -3.23 11.10
CA THR A 409 -12.02 -3.76 9.87
C THR A 409 -12.59 -5.15 9.57
N VAL A 410 -12.65 -6.04 10.55
CA VAL A 410 -13.17 -7.41 10.40
C VAL A 410 -14.70 -7.45 10.17
N SER A 411 -15.43 -6.41 10.61
CA SER A 411 -16.89 -6.32 10.43
C SER A 411 -17.35 -5.69 9.12
N THR A 412 -16.44 -5.06 8.37
CA THR A 412 -16.79 -4.41 7.10
C THR A 412 -16.97 -5.46 6.01
N TRP A 413 -18.23 -5.66 5.60
CA TRP A 413 -18.66 -6.69 4.66
C TRP A 413 -19.81 -6.20 3.76
N GLU A 414 -19.84 -6.62 2.49
CA GLU A 414 -20.97 -6.45 1.57
C GLU A 414 -21.48 -7.82 1.10
N HIS A 415 -22.79 -8.01 1.22
CA HIS A 415 -23.47 -9.20 0.74
C HIS A 415 -23.84 -9.03 -0.74
N PHE A 416 -23.65 -10.11 -1.51
CA PHE A 416 -24.00 -10.19 -2.92
C PHE A 416 -24.63 -11.56 -3.17
N ASP A 417 -25.76 -11.58 -3.88
CA ASP A 417 -26.50 -12.82 -4.16
C ASP A 417 -25.67 -13.76 -5.04
N THR A 418 -24.91 -13.23 -6.01
CA THR A 418 -24.08 -13.99 -6.94
C THR A 418 -22.64 -13.47 -7.00
N PHE A 419 -21.71 -14.33 -7.41
CA PHE A 419 -20.33 -13.97 -7.68
C PHE A 419 -20.22 -12.90 -8.76
N SER A 420 -21.01 -12.97 -9.84
CA SER A 420 -21.02 -11.95 -10.89
C SER A 420 -21.41 -10.57 -10.36
N ALA A 421 -22.34 -10.49 -9.42
CA ALA A 421 -22.74 -9.21 -8.83
C ALA A 421 -21.59 -8.60 -8.01
N ARG A 422 -20.90 -9.42 -7.19
CA ARG A 422 -19.69 -9.02 -6.48
C ARG A 422 -18.60 -8.56 -7.45
N TRP A 423 -18.30 -9.36 -8.46
CA TRP A 423 -17.24 -9.07 -9.42
C TRP A 423 -17.52 -7.82 -10.25
N THR A 424 -18.76 -7.62 -10.68
CA THR A 424 -19.18 -6.41 -11.38
C THR A 424 -19.02 -5.17 -10.52
N SER A 425 -19.34 -5.26 -9.22
CA SER A 425 -19.07 -4.17 -8.27
C SER A 425 -17.57 -3.89 -8.14
N ILE A 426 -16.74 -4.92 -8.02
CA ILE A 426 -15.28 -4.76 -7.97
C ILE A 426 -14.75 -4.05 -9.22
N CYS A 427 -15.16 -4.49 -10.40
CA CYS A 427 -14.75 -3.91 -11.67
C CYS A 427 -15.21 -2.46 -11.83
N SER A 428 -16.48 -2.17 -11.56
CA SER A 428 -17.04 -0.81 -11.74
C SER A 428 -16.38 0.21 -10.80
N ASN A 429 -16.11 -0.17 -9.56
CA ASN A 429 -15.43 0.69 -8.60
C ASN A 429 -13.96 0.95 -8.99
N LEU A 430 -13.25 -0.03 -9.55
CA LEU A 430 -11.87 0.12 -10.04
C LEU A 430 -11.78 0.84 -11.40
N GLN A 431 -12.82 0.72 -12.23
CA GLN A 431 -12.95 1.49 -13.45
C GLN A 431 -13.11 2.98 -13.10
N ASP A 432 -13.95 3.28 -12.11
CA ASP A 432 -14.27 4.65 -11.73
C ASP A 432 -13.24 5.33 -10.80
N CYS A 433 -12.62 4.61 -9.86
CA CYS A 433 -11.73 5.20 -8.86
C CYS A 433 -10.38 4.47 -8.80
N LYS A 434 -9.36 5.09 -9.41
CA LYS A 434 -8.02 4.51 -9.53
C LYS A 434 -7.22 4.62 -8.23
N MET A 435 -7.62 5.47 -7.28
CA MET A 435 -7.02 5.51 -5.94
C MET A 435 -7.16 4.18 -5.17
N ILE A 436 -8.11 3.32 -5.55
CA ILE A 436 -8.22 1.98 -4.96
C ILE A 436 -6.99 1.13 -5.34
N LEU A 437 -6.49 1.27 -6.58
CA LEU A 437 -5.28 0.57 -7.03
C LEU A 437 -4.05 0.92 -6.21
N HIS A 438 -3.90 2.19 -5.81
CA HIS A 438 -2.82 2.64 -4.91
C HIS A 438 -2.76 1.81 -3.62
N SER A 439 -3.91 1.38 -3.10
CA SER A 439 -3.95 0.54 -1.91
C SER A 439 -3.62 -0.92 -2.19
N LEU A 440 -4.12 -1.43 -3.32
CA LEU A 440 -3.85 -2.81 -3.77
C LEU A 440 -2.38 -3.03 -4.15
N THR A 441 -1.64 -1.98 -4.50
CA THR A 441 -0.21 -2.06 -4.83
C THR A 441 0.73 -1.86 -3.64
N ARG A 442 0.24 -1.41 -2.47
CA ARG A 442 1.09 -1.10 -1.31
C ARG A 442 0.93 -2.04 -0.12
N ALA A 443 -0.23 -2.65 0.05
CA ALA A 443 -0.51 -3.51 1.19
C ALA A 443 -1.47 -4.63 0.80
N ASP A 444 -1.55 -5.68 1.63
CA ASP A 444 -2.50 -6.79 1.43
C ASP A 444 -3.94 -6.36 1.71
N TRP A 445 -4.51 -5.60 0.77
CA TRP A 445 -5.85 -5.03 0.84
C TRP A 445 -6.84 -5.79 -0.06
N PHE A 446 -6.43 -6.92 -0.64
CA PHE A 446 -7.26 -7.68 -1.57
C PHE A 446 -8.54 -8.19 -0.89
N CYS A 447 -8.41 -8.86 0.25
CA CYS A 447 -9.54 -9.32 1.06
C CYS A 447 -10.39 -8.16 1.56
N LYS A 448 -9.74 -7.02 1.87
CA LYS A 448 -10.43 -5.82 2.30
C LYS A 448 -11.35 -5.26 1.22
N TYR A 449 -10.82 -5.10 0.02
CA TYR A 449 -11.55 -4.55 -1.11
C TYR A 449 -12.58 -5.54 -1.66
N ALA A 450 -12.21 -6.80 -1.88
CA ALA A 450 -13.10 -7.83 -2.41
C ALA A 450 -14.32 -8.11 -1.51
N GLY A 451 -14.17 -7.93 -0.20
CA GLY A 451 -15.25 -8.13 0.76
C GLY A 451 -16.27 -6.99 0.81
N ALA A 452 -15.87 -5.76 0.47
CA ALA A 452 -16.71 -4.57 0.60
C ALA A 452 -16.35 -3.46 -0.42
N PRO A 453 -16.44 -3.72 -1.73
CA PRO A 453 -15.89 -2.84 -2.76
C PRO A 453 -16.49 -1.43 -2.73
N SER A 454 -17.80 -1.31 -2.50
CA SER A 454 -18.50 -0.01 -2.51
C SER A 454 -18.15 0.85 -1.29
N LYS A 455 -18.09 0.23 -0.11
CA LYS A 455 -17.70 0.86 1.15
C LYS A 455 -16.24 1.31 1.13
N GLU A 456 -15.34 0.51 0.56
CA GLU A 456 -13.94 0.90 0.42
C GLU A 456 -13.77 2.09 -0.54
N ARG A 457 -14.49 2.11 -1.68
CA ARG A 457 -14.54 3.32 -2.53
C ARG A 457 -15.04 4.52 -1.74
N GLY A 458 -16.15 4.39 -1.03
CA GLY A 458 -16.70 5.46 -0.19
C GLY A 458 -15.71 5.99 0.86
N ALA A 459 -15.00 5.09 1.53
CA ALA A 459 -13.97 5.44 2.49
C ALA A 459 -12.79 6.18 1.84
N LYS A 460 -12.36 5.77 0.63
CA LYS A 460 -11.29 6.45 -0.11
C LYS A 460 -11.69 7.86 -0.53
N LEU A 461 -12.90 8.04 -1.05
CA LEU A 461 -13.41 9.36 -1.42
C LEU A 461 -13.57 10.28 -0.19
N SER A 462 -14.04 9.74 0.92
CA SER A 462 -14.14 10.49 2.18
C SER A 462 -12.76 10.93 2.69
N ASN A 463 -11.77 10.03 2.65
CA ASN A 463 -10.40 10.35 3.03
C ASN A 463 -9.76 11.40 2.10
N ASP A 464 -10.01 11.34 0.79
CA ASP A 464 -9.55 12.34 -0.16
C ASP A 464 -10.14 13.73 0.13
N LEU A 465 -11.42 13.81 0.50
CA LEU A 465 -12.05 15.07 0.93
C LEU A 465 -11.43 15.62 2.23
N LEU A 466 -11.21 14.77 3.22
CA LEU A 466 -10.59 15.17 4.49
C LEU A 466 -9.15 15.65 4.28
N ASN A 467 -8.37 14.93 3.47
CA ASN A 467 -7.03 15.34 3.09
C ASN A 467 -7.05 16.69 2.34
N GLY A 468 -7.98 16.88 1.40
CA GLY A 468 -8.15 18.14 0.69
C GLY A 468 -8.43 19.33 1.62
N ARG A 469 -9.30 19.16 2.63
CA ARG A 469 -9.57 20.20 3.65
C ARG A 469 -8.32 20.51 4.47
N ARG A 470 -7.63 19.47 4.93
CA ARG A 470 -6.37 19.61 5.69
C ARG A 470 -5.30 20.34 4.87
N ASP A 471 -5.19 20.03 3.59
CA ASP A 471 -4.19 20.65 2.71
C ASP A 471 -4.46 22.13 2.48
N ILE A 472 -5.74 22.52 2.35
CA ILE A 472 -6.15 23.93 2.30
C ILE A 472 -5.82 24.63 3.62
N GLN A 473 -6.17 24.04 4.77
CA GLN A 473 -5.84 24.61 6.09
C GLN A 473 -4.33 24.79 6.25
N ASN A 474 -3.53 23.79 5.86
CA ASN A 474 -2.09 23.86 5.89
C ASN A 474 -1.54 24.94 4.94
N GLN A 475 -2.15 25.11 3.76
CA GLN A 475 -1.75 26.13 2.80
C GLN A 475 -2.01 27.54 3.36
N VAL A 476 -3.21 27.80 3.87
CA VAL A 476 -3.57 29.07 4.51
C VAL A 476 -2.66 29.34 5.71
N GLY A 477 -2.42 28.34 6.56
CA GLY A 477 -1.49 28.45 7.69
C GLY A 477 -0.08 28.85 7.25
N ARG A 478 0.46 28.23 6.19
CA ARG A 478 1.77 28.59 5.63
C ARG A 478 1.80 30.01 5.07
N GLU A 479 0.74 30.44 4.40
CA GLU A 479 0.65 31.79 3.83
C GLU A 479 0.60 32.85 4.93
N VAL A 480 -0.21 32.65 5.97
CA VAL A 480 -0.29 33.54 7.13
C VAL A 480 1.06 33.61 7.86
N ILE A 481 1.71 32.46 8.11
CA ILE A 481 3.04 32.43 8.73
C ILE A 481 4.03 33.23 7.87
N LYS A 482 4.03 33.03 6.55
CA LYS A 482 4.93 33.71 5.64
C LYS A 482 4.68 35.22 5.60
N GLU A 483 3.42 35.64 5.54
CA GLU A 483 3.02 37.05 5.57
C GLU A 483 3.45 37.71 6.88
N LYS A 484 3.06 37.13 8.02
CA LYS A 484 3.36 37.67 9.35
C LYS A 484 4.84 37.68 9.68
N THR A 485 5.60 36.69 9.20
CA THR A 485 7.06 36.70 9.33
C THR A 485 7.69 37.76 8.41
N SER A 486 7.14 37.98 7.20
CA SER A 486 7.62 39.01 6.27
C SER A 486 7.33 40.44 6.77
N THR A 487 6.21 40.67 7.47
CA THR A 487 5.90 41.95 8.12
C THR A 487 6.61 42.10 9.48
N GLN A 488 7.44 41.12 9.84
CA GLN A 488 8.13 40.96 11.12
C GLN A 488 7.17 40.88 12.32
N ASP A 489 5.85 40.71 12.10
CA ASP A 489 4.83 40.57 13.14
C ASP A 489 5.06 39.30 13.98
N TRP A 490 5.57 38.25 13.34
CA TRP A 490 5.93 36.99 13.98
C TRP A 490 7.42 36.69 13.81
N ILE A 491 7.97 36.05 14.84
CA ILE A 491 9.36 35.59 14.92
C ILE A 491 9.33 34.07 15.10
N THR A 492 9.92 33.36 14.15
CA THR A 492 10.17 31.91 14.25
C THR A 492 11.47 31.67 15.02
N THR A 493 11.43 30.81 16.02
CA THR A 493 12.60 30.37 16.80
C THR A 493 13.01 28.95 16.43
N ASP A 494 14.25 28.58 16.72
CA ASP A 494 14.82 27.25 16.42
C ASP A 494 14.11 26.10 17.17
N ASP A 495 13.35 26.43 18.21
CA ASP A 495 12.53 25.48 18.98
C ASP A 495 11.17 25.19 18.34
N PHE A 496 10.98 25.58 17.07
CA PHE A 496 9.71 25.50 16.34
C PHE A 496 8.57 26.29 17.01
N GLU A 497 8.89 27.29 17.83
CA GLU A 497 7.91 28.22 18.38
C GLU A 497 7.80 29.47 17.49
N ILE A 498 6.56 29.88 17.24
CA ILE A 498 6.25 31.16 16.61
C ILE A 498 5.79 32.10 17.72
N ARG A 499 6.48 33.23 17.86
CA ARG A 499 6.14 34.30 18.81
C ARG A 499 5.75 35.56 18.07
N ASP A 500 4.94 36.40 18.68
CA ASP A 500 4.64 37.72 18.12
C ASP A 500 5.75 38.74 18.44
N LYS A 501 5.58 39.98 17.95
CA LYS A 501 6.47 41.13 18.24
C LYS A 501 6.61 41.43 19.73
N ALA A 502 5.62 41.11 20.56
CA ALA A 502 5.67 41.30 22.01
C ALA A 502 6.42 40.15 22.72
N GLY A 503 6.71 39.06 22.01
CA GLY A 503 7.36 37.86 22.52
C GLY A 503 6.36 36.80 23.00
N ASP A 504 5.05 37.05 22.86
CA ASP A 504 4.00 36.13 23.26
C ASP A 504 3.92 34.94 22.30
N LEU A 505 3.68 33.75 22.85
CA LEU A 505 3.65 32.50 22.09
C LEU A 505 2.36 32.43 21.25
N VAL A 506 2.53 32.41 19.92
CA VAL A 506 1.44 32.29 18.94
C VAL A 506 1.19 30.84 18.57
N LEU A 507 2.28 30.09 18.33
CA LEU A 507 2.21 28.68 17.97
C LEU A 507 3.38 27.93 18.59
N LYS A 508 3.09 26.79 19.20
CA LYS A 508 4.11 25.86 19.69
C LYS A 508 4.19 24.67 18.75
N GLY A 509 5.30 24.50 18.05
CA GLY A 509 5.60 23.28 17.30
C GLY A 509 5.58 22.06 18.22
N GLY A 510 5.15 20.91 17.67
CA GLY A 510 4.88 19.69 18.43
C GLY A 510 5.99 19.30 19.40
N HIS A 511 5.59 18.93 20.62
CA HIS A 511 6.47 18.56 21.72
C HIS A 511 7.55 17.54 21.28
N LEU A 512 8.79 17.83 21.67
CA LEU A 512 10.05 17.19 21.29
C LEU A 512 10.58 17.56 19.90
N GLY A 513 11.63 18.39 19.88
CA GLY A 513 12.48 18.57 18.70
C GLY A 513 13.17 17.27 18.29
N ASP A 514 13.52 17.16 17.01
CA ASP A 514 14.03 15.95 16.36
C ASP A 514 15.22 15.33 17.08
N LYS A 515 16.11 16.15 17.64
CA LYS A 515 17.25 15.66 18.43
C LYS A 515 16.80 14.83 19.64
N LYS A 516 15.78 15.29 20.36
CA LYS A 516 15.23 14.59 21.54
C LYS A 516 14.44 13.35 21.12
N ARG A 517 13.76 13.38 19.96
CA ARG A 517 13.11 12.19 19.38
C ARG A 517 14.15 11.13 18.98
N ARG A 518 15.23 11.53 18.32
CA ARG A 518 16.36 10.65 17.96
C ARG A 518 17.03 10.07 19.20
N GLN A 519 17.21 10.86 20.25
CA GLN A 519 17.74 10.38 21.53
C GLN A 519 16.82 9.37 22.22
N LEU A 520 15.50 9.57 22.18
CA LEU A 520 14.54 8.58 22.71
C LEU A 520 14.43 7.32 21.84
N ALA A 521 14.67 7.44 20.53
CA ALA A 521 14.70 6.31 19.61
C ALA A 521 16.00 5.49 19.73
N MET A 522 17.08 6.08 20.24
CA MET A 522 18.28 5.34 20.58
C MET A 522 17.99 4.47 21.81
N ARG A 523 18.04 3.15 21.60
CA ARG A 523 18.04 2.18 22.70
C ARG A 523 19.33 2.41 23.49
N ASN A 524 19.23 2.93 24.71
CA ASN A 524 20.40 3.11 25.57
C ASN A 524 21.10 1.74 25.70
N SER A 525 22.32 1.65 25.18
CA SER A 525 23.19 0.49 25.29
C SER A 525 23.84 0.35 26.66
N GLU A 526 23.61 1.33 27.54
CA GLU A 526 24.11 1.32 28.92
C GLU A 526 22.93 1.17 29.89
N GLY A 527 22.70 -0.07 30.27
CA GLY A 527 21.84 -0.46 31.37
C GLY A 527 22.43 -1.71 31.98
N ASP A 528 23.21 -1.51 33.04
CA ASP A 528 23.68 -2.52 33.98
C ASP A 528 22.56 -3.53 34.28
N PHE A 529 22.82 -4.80 33.96
CA PHE A 529 22.13 -5.94 34.56
C PHE A 529 22.99 -6.53 35.67
#